data_AF-A0A2E4ZZT2-F1
#
_entry.id   AF-A0A2E4ZZT2-F1
#
_cell.length_a   1.000
_cell.length_b   1.000
_cell.length_c   1.000
_cell.angle_alpha   90.00
_cell.angle_beta   90.00
_cell.angle_gamma   90.00
#
_symmetry.space_group_name_H-M   'P 1'
#
loop_
_entity.id
_entity.type
_entity.pdbx_description
1 polymer ?
#
loop_
_entity_poly.entity_id
_entity_poly.type
_entity_poly.pdbx_seq_one_letter_code
_entity_poly.pdbx_strand_id
1 'polypeptide(L)'
;MNQTSTKFLLPCLLFGMGLVSPLFAEQHTPKQAPEELSSFGAVGGANVYADLRKGDSSKLVLEKLKKGNFREISIEKPKSLIRCAVKLNNFSYELVCHFENDRLKLCVLEGRKGWQFSFYDEILEPQWINLRQSLVKKYGPKRSHRPLPAIDKVPMNDPGGIITDTWDLEDRLVVIAVQAFELKDCCTNHLIEYTTCLVLVQPK
;
A
#
# COMPACT_ATOMS: atom_id res chain seq x y z
N MET A 1 -3.22 -43.57 -73.52
CA MET A 1 -3.64 -44.79 -72.79
C MET A 1 -4.40 -44.31 -71.57
N ASN A 2 -5.72 -44.23 -71.69
CA ASN A 2 -6.71 -45.15 -71.09
C ASN A 2 -6.80 -44.93 -69.56
N GLN A 3 -7.94 -44.71 -68.90
CA GLN A 3 -9.34 -44.87 -69.29
C GLN A 3 -10.23 -44.32 -68.14
N THR A 4 -11.32 -43.62 -68.50
CA THR A 4 -12.71 -43.72 -67.96
C THR A 4 -12.97 -43.83 -66.44
N SER A 5 -13.74 -42.88 -65.86
CA SER A 5 -15.20 -42.96 -65.60
C SER A 5 -15.48 -43.50 -64.18
N THR A 6 -16.45 -43.12 -63.34
CA THR A 6 -17.88 -42.74 -63.47
C THR A 6 -18.27 -42.23 -62.06
N LYS A 7 -18.75 -41.00 -61.86
CA LYS A 7 -20.16 -40.56 -61.71
C LYS A 7 -20.99 -41.14 -60.51
N PHE A 8 -21.54 -40.19 -59.74
CA PHE A 8 -22.80 -40.17 -58.96
C PHE A 8 -22.93 -40.94 -57.63
N LEU A 9 -23.19 -40.21 -56.54
CA LEU A 9 -24.50 -40.16 -55.84
C LEU A 9 -24.44 -39.26 -54.58
N LEU A 10 -25.28 -38.22 -54.54
CA LEU A 10 -25.81 -37.63 -53.31
C LEU A 10 -27.06 -38.45 -52.90
N PRO A 11 -27.40 -38.54 -51.60
CA PRO A 11 -28.60 -37.79 -51.19
C PRO A 11 -28.58 -37.20 -49.77
N CYS A 12 -29.39 -36.16 -49.62
CA CYS A 12 -29.83 -35.48 -48.41
C CYS A 12 -30.45 -36.40 -47.34
N LEU A 13 -30.30 -36.04 -46.06
CA LEU A 13 -31.27 -36.11 -44.94
C LEU A 13 -30.55 -35.49 -43.71
N LEU A 14 -30.89 -34.31 -43.17
CA LEU A 14 -32.10 -33.84 -42.48
C LEU A 14 -31.88 -33.77 -40.95
N PHE A 15 -32.32 -32.63 -40.39
CA PHE A 15 -32.67 -32.35 -39.00
C PHE A 15 -31.59 -32.18 -37.92
N GLY A 16 -31.69 -31.05 -37.19
CA GLY A 16 -31.09 -30.90 -35.87
C GLY A 16 -30.83 -29.46 -35.45
N MET A 17 -31.89 -28.70 -35.15
CA MET A 17 -31.80 -27.39 -34.49
C MET A 17 -31.02 -27.50 -33.17
N GLY A 18 -30.07 -26.59 -32.97
CA GLY A 18 -29.37 -26.39 -31.71
C GLY A 18 -28.83 -24.97 -31.65
N LEU A 19 -29.70 -24.02 -31.31
CA LEU A 19 -29.35 -22.66 -30.92
C LEU A 19 -28.48 -22.74 -29.66
N VAL A 20 -27.16 -22.65 -29.82
CA VAL A 20 -26.25 -22.48 -28.69
C VAL A 20 -26.14 -20.98 -28.43
N SER A 21 -26.97 -20.48 -27.52
CA SER A 21 -26.81 -19.14 -26.95
C SER A 21 -25.44 -19.06 -26.25
N PRO A 22 -24.60 -18.06 -26.53
CA PRO A 22 -23.44 -17.80 -25.69
C PRO A 22 -23.95 -17.26 -24.36
N LEU A 23 -23.82 -18.08 -23.32
CA LEU A 23 -23.94 -17.68 -21.93
C LEU A 23 -22.82 -16.64 -21.69
N PHE A 24 -23.16 -15.35 -21.77
CA PHE A 24 -22.31 -14.27 -21.29
C PHE A 24 -22.15 -14.49 -19.78
N ALA A 25 -21.07 -15.16 -19.39
CA ALA A 25 -20.56 -15.08 -18.04
C ALA A 25 -20.15 -13.62 -17.84
N GLU A 26 -20.93 -12.87 -17.05
CA GLU A 26 -20.49 -11.59 -16.50
C GLU A 26 -19.20 -11.85 -15.74
N GLN A 27 -18.07 -11.54 -16.38
CA GLN A 27 -16.80 -11.38 -15.71
C GLN A 27 -16.95 -10.24 -14.72
N HIS A 28 -17.33 -10.56 -13.48
CA HIS A 28 -17.09 -9.72 -12.34
C HIS A 28 -15.56 -9.63 -12.19
N THR A 29 -14.97 -8.67 -12.89
CA THR A 29 -13.60 -8.26 -12.63
C THR A 29 -13.59 -7.73 -11.20
N PRO A 30 -12.83 -8.34 -10.27
CA PRO A 30 -12.67 -7.74 -8.96
C PRO A 30 -12.10 -6.35 -9.18
N LYS A 31 -12.86 -5.32 -8.77
CA LYS A 31 -12.46 -3.92 -8.80
C LYS A 31 -11.08 -3.83 -8.16
N GLN A 32 -10.06 -3.65 -8.98
CA GLN A 32 -8.67 -3.59 -8.54
C GLN A 32 -8.56 -2.51 -7.45
N ALA A 33 -7.79 -2.81 -6.41
CA ALA A 33 -7.41 -1.83 -5.40
C ALA A 33 -6.88 -0.57 -6.09
N PRO A 34 -7.13 0.63 -5.55
CA PRO A 34 -6.79 1.88 -6.22
C PRO A 34 -5.33 1.89 -6.67
N GLU A 35 -5.08 2.28 -7.92
CA GLU A 35 -3.73 2.38 -8.49
C GLU A 35 -2.80 3.12 -7.53
N GLU A 36 -1.72 2.44 -7.16
CA GLU A 36 -1.16 2.52 -5.82
C GLU A 36 -0.51 3.88 -5.47
N LEU A 37 -0.12 4.67 -6.48
CA LEU A 37 0.41 6.04 -6.35
C LEU A 37 -0.66 7.13 -6.10
N SER A 38 -1.91 6.86 -6.44
CA SER A 38 -3.04 7.79 -6.24
C SER A 38 -3.44 7.94 -4.78
N SER A 39 -2.91 7.06 -3.92
CA SER A 39 -3.23 6.98 -2.49
C SER A 39 -2.63 8.13 -1.68
N PHE A 40 -1.61 8.84 -2.16
CA PHE A 40 -1.18 10.07 -1.49
C PHE A 40 -2.00 11.26 -1.98
N GLY A 41 -2.44 12.13 -1.06
CA GLY A 41 -3.19 13.34 -1.42
C GLY A 41 -2.43 14.24 -2.40
N ALA A 42 -3.17 14.96 -3.25
CA ALA A 42 -2.55 15.99 -4.09
C ALA A 42 -2.14 17.20 -3.24
N VAL A 43 -1.11 17.93 -3.69
CA VAL A 43 -0.71 19.22 -3.08
C VAL A 43 -1.88 20.20 -3.18
N GLY A 44 -2.18 20.91 -2.09
CA GLY A 44 -3.32 21.82 -2.00
C GLY A 44 -4.67 21.12 -1.87
N GLY A 45 -4.69 19.77 -1.81
CA GLY A 45 -5.90 18.97 -1.66
C GLY A 45 -6.25 18.69 -0.20
N ALA A 46 -7.53 18.46 0.09
CA ALA A 46 -7.99 18.18 1.46
C ALA A 46 -7.61 16.78 2.00
N ASN A 47 -7.26 15.85 1.11
CA ASN A 47 -7.04 14.46 1.48
C ASN A 47 -5.60 14.23 1.96
N VAL A 48 -5.43 13.52 3.07
CA VAL A 48 -4.13 13.12 3.65
C VAL A 48 -3.61 11.87 2.92
N TYR A 49 -4.44 10.85 2.90
CA TYR A 49 -4.19 9.55 2.26
C TYR A 49 -5.54 9.02 1.73
N ALA A 50 -5.57 8.54 0.50
CA ALA A 50 -6.77 8.16 -0.25
C ALA A 50 -7.85 9.26 -0.16
N ASP A 51 -9.01 8.95 0.43
CA ASP A 51 -10.12 9.85 0.68
C ASP A 51 -10.20 10.34 2.13
N LEU A 52 -9.21 10.00 2.96
CA LEU A 52 -9.12 10.40 4.37
C LEU A 52 -8.68 11.86 4.47
N ARG A 53 -9.29 12.61 5.40
CA ARG A 53 -9.07 14.05 5.56
C ARG A 53 -8.77 14.38 7.02
N LYS A 54 -7.99 15.43 7.22
CA LYS A 54 -7.77 16.01 8.56
C LYS A 54 -9.13 16.29 9.21
N GLY A 55 -9.31 15.84 10.45
CA GLY A 55 -10.53 16.07 11.21
C GLY A 55 -11.67 15.08 10.96
N ASP A 56 -11.53 14.11 10.06
CA ASP A 56 -12.47 12.99 9.97
C ASP A 56 -12.53 12.26 11.32
N SER A 57 -13.73 11.84 11.74
CA SER A 57 -13.88 11.03 12.95
C SER A 57 -13.41 9.59 12.73
N SER A 58 -13.10 8.86 13.81
CA SER A 58 -12.72 7.44 13.70
C SER A 58 -13.80 6.60 12.98
N LYS A 59 -15.08 6.89 13.25
CA LYS A 59 -16.21 6.28 12.56
C LYS A 59 -16.19 6.56 11.05
N LEU A 60 -16.00 7.82 10.67
CA LEU A 60 -15.98 8.21 9.26
C LEU A 60 -14.77 7.63 8.52
N VAL A 61 -13.59 7.60 9.15
CA VAL A 61 -12.40 6.95 8.59
C VAL A 61 -12.66 5.46 8.37
N LEU A 62 -13.28 4.77 9.32
CA LEU A 62 -13.62 3.35 9.16
C LEU A 62 -14.58 3.10 7.99
N GLU A 63 -15.59 3.96 7.82
CA GLU A 63 -16.53 3.90 6.70
C GLU A 63 -15.82 4.11 5.36
N LYS A 64 -14.92 5.10 5.28
CA LYS A 64 -14.11 5.38 4.09
C LYS A 64 -13.16 4.24 3.74
N LEU A 65 -12.44 3.69 4.72
CA LEU A 65 -11.54 2.55 4.52
C LEU A 65 -12.30 1.31 4.02
N LYS A 66 -13.48 1.02 4.58
CA LYS A 66 -14.33 -0.08 4.10
C LYS A 66 -14.82 0.18 2.67
N LYS A 67 -15.29 1.38 2.37
CA LYS A 67 -15.75 1.78 1.03
C LYS A 67 -14.62 1.74 0.00
N GLY A 68 -13.39 2.03 0.42
CA GLY A 68 -12.16 1.94 -0.36
C GLY A 68 -11.60 0.53 -0.51
N ASN A 69 -12.27 -0.50 0.01
CA ASN A 69 -11.83 -1.91 -0.01
C ASN A 69 -10.47 -2.15 0.67
N PHE A 70 -10.11 -1.36 1.67
CA PHE A 70 -8.94 -1.64 2.51
C PHE A 70 -9.16 -2.94 3.31
N ARG A 71 -8.08 -3.70 3.50
CA ARG A 71 -8.12 -5.02 4.15
C ARG A 71 -7.48 -4.96 5.53
N GLU A 72 -7.76 -5.97 6.35
CA GLU A 72 -7.13 -6.17 7.67
C GLU A 72 -7.27 -4.93 8.58
N ILE A 73 -8.46 -4.28 8.53
CA ILE A 73 -8.71 -3.09 9.33
C ILE A 73 -8.83 -3.49 10.80
N SER A 74 -7.96 -2.93 11.65
CA SER A 74 -7.96 -3.13 13.09
C SER A 74 -8.06 -1.80 13.85
N ILE A 75 -8.68 -1.83 15.03
CA ILE A 75 -8.90 -0.65 15.86
C ILE A 75 -8.18 -0.85 17.19
N GLU A 76 -7.19 -0.01 17.47
CA GLU A 76 -6.47 0.00 18.76
C GLU A 76 -7.03 1.12 19.63
N LYS A 77 -8.18 0.87 20.28
CA LYS A 77 -8.87 1.86 21.13
C LYS A 77 -7.96 2.50 22.19
N PRO A 78 -7.10 1.75 22.93
CA PRO A 78 -6.23 2.36 23.94
C PRO A 78 -5.22 3.37 23.37
N LYS A 79 -4.85 3.21 22.10
CA LYS A 79 -3.87 4.08 21.42
C LYS A 79 -4.52 5.09 20.48
N SER A 80 -5.84 5.09 20.36
CA SER A 80 -6.59 5.92 19.41
C SER A 80 -6.06 5.78 17.97
N LEU A 81 -5.85 4.54 17.52
CA LEU A 81 -5.36 4.24 16.16
C LEU A 81 -6.36 3.36 15.39
N ILE A 82 -6.39 3.54 14.07
CA ILE A 82 -6.94 2.56 13.13
C ILE A 82 -5.80 2.12 12.21
N ARG A 83 -5.58 0.82 12.07
CA ARG A 83 -4.57 0.23 11.18
C ARG A 83 -5.22 -0.54 10.05
N CYS A 84 -4.59 -0.59 8.88
CA CYS A 84 -4.99 -1.49 7.80
C CYS A 84 -3.82 -1.82 6.86
N ALA A 85 -3.92 -2.96 6.18
CA ALA A 85 -2.93 -3.38 5.21
C ALA A 85 -3.06 -2.59 3.91
N VAL A 86 -1.91 -2.18 3.36
CA VAL A 86 -1.80 -1.42 2.11
C VAL A 86 -0.72 -2.04 1.24
N LYS A 87 -0.91 -2.01 -0.09
CA LYS A 87 0.13 -2.35 -1.05
C LYS A 87 0.50 -1.14 -1.89
N LEU A 88 1.80 -0.99 -2.13
CA LEU A 88 2.37 0.05 -2.98
C LEU A 88 3.54 -0.50 -3.79
N ASN A 89 3.39 -0.56 -5.11
CA ASN A 89 4.30 -1.17 -6.07
C ASN A 89 4.74 -2.57 -5.65
N ASN A 90 3.78 -3.44 -5.33
CA ASN A 90 3.98 -4.81 -4.82
C ASN A 90 4.62 -4.95 -3.43
N PHE A 91 4.99 -3.85 -2.76
CA PHE A 91 5.42 -3.89 -1.37
C PHE A 91 4.23 -3.76 -0.42
N SER A 92 4.23 -4.56 0.64
CA SER A 92 3.23 -4.48 1.72
C SER A 92 3.66 -3.49 2.79
N TYR A 93 2.72 -2.63 3.18
CA TYR A 93 2.83 -1.64 4.23
C TYR A 93 1.62 -1.71 5.16
N GLU A 94 1.71 -1.05 6.30
CA GLU A 94 0.60 -0.82 7.21
C GLU A 94 0.27 0.68 7.27
N LEU A 95 -0.96 1.03 6.91
CA LEU A 95 -1.45 2.40 7.11
C LEU A 95 -1.96 2.52 8.54
N VAL A 96 -1.40 3.47 9.28
CA VAL A 96 -1.76 3.83 10.65
C VAL A 96 -2.39 5.21 10.64
N CYS A 97 -3.66 5.28 11.01
CA CYS A 97 -4.41 6.51 11.18
C CYS A 97 -4.37 6.92 12.64
N HIS A 98 -3.78 8.09 12.94
CA HIS A 98 -3.66 8.62 14.29
C HIS A 98 -4.77 9.62 14.58
N PHE A 99 -5.45 9.43 15.72
CA PHE A 99 -6.53 10.29 16.17
C PHE A 99 -6.19 10.99 17.46
N GLU A 100 -6.65 12.23 17.59
CA GLU A 100 -6.63 12.99 18.83
C GLU A 100 -8.02 13.62 19.00
N ASN A 101 -8.65 13.39 20.16
CA ASN A 101 -10.04 13.82 20.43
C ASN A 101 -11.03 13.35 19.34
N ASP A 102 -10.91 12.09 18.89
CA ASP A 102 -11.70 11.49 17.80
C ASP A 102 -11.61 12.26 16.46
N ARG A 103 -10.46 12.90 16.20
CA ARG A 103 -10.21 13.61 14.94
C ARG A 103 -8.91 13.11 14.32
N LEU A 104 -8.97 12.71 13.05
CA LEU A 104 -7.78 12.28 12.30
C LEU A 104 -6.77 13.42 12.24
N LYS A 105 -5.58 13.18 12.79
CA LYS A 105 -4.49 14.16 12.83
C LYS A 105 -3.43 13.91 11.77
N LEU A 106 -3.04 12.66 11.58
CA LEU A 106 -2.03 12.28 10.62
C LEU A 106 -2.20 10.82 10.20
N CYS A 107 -1.54 10.48 9.11
CA CYS A 107 -1.40 9.10 8.64
C CYS A 107 0.07 8.72 8.59
N VAL A 108 0.38 7.49 8.99
CA VAL A 108 1.71 6.88 8.85
C VAL A 108 1.59 5.66 7.98
N LEU A 109 2.47 5.51 7.00
CA LEU A 109 2.62 4.27 6.24
C LEU A 109 3.88 3.58 6.75
N GLU A 110 3.72 2.52 7.54
CA GLU A 110 4.82 1.75 8.13
C GLU A 110 5.22 0.61 7.18
N GLY A 111 6.52 0.47 6.92
CA GLY A 111 7.09 -0.69 6.24
C GLY A 111 7.00 -1.96 7.07
N ARG A 112 7.53 -3.05 6.53
CA ARG A 112 7.70 -4.27 7.31
C ARG A 112 8.70 -4.00 8.43
N LYS A 113 8.51 -4.71 9.53
CA LYS A 113 9.42 -4.72 10.68
C LYS A 113 10.19 -6.02 10.61
N GLY A 114 11.50 -5.97 10.81
CA GLY A 114 12.31 -7.18 10.84
C GLY A 114 13.60 -7.02 11.61
N TRP A 115 14.11 -8.15 12.08
CA TRP A 115 15.22 -8.25 13.04
C TRP A 115 16.39 -9.10 12.52
N GLN A 116 16.21 -9.78 11.39
CA GLN A 116 17.25 -10.61 10.79
C GLN A 116 18.38 -9.73 10.24
N PHE A 117 19.62 -10.22 10.28
CA PHE A 117 20.79 -9.44 9.85
C PHE A 117 20.66 -8.90 8.41
N SER A 118 20.05 -9.67 7.50
CA SER A 118 19.87 -9.28 6.10
C SER A 118 18.61 -8.44 5.86
N PHE A 119 17.74 -8.29 6.85
CA PHE A 119 16.46 -7.58 6.68
C PHE A 119 16.66 -6.13 6.24
N TYR A 120 17.70 -5.48 6.76
CA TYR A 120 18.00 -4.08 6.45
C TYR A 120 18.23 -3.88 4.95
N ASP A 121 19.07 -4.73 4.36
CA ASP A 121 19.49 -4.61 2.96
C ASP A 121 18.49 -5.28 2.00
N GLU A 122 17.92 -6.43 2.37
CA GLU A 122 17.08 -7.23 1.48
C GLU A 122 15.60 -6.80 1.47
N ILE A 123 15.13 -6.13 2.53
CA ILE A 123 13.71 -5.78 2.69
C ILE A 123 13.51 -4.29 2.95
N LEU A 124 14.16 -3.73 3.97
CA LEU A 124 13.95 -2.34 4.38
C LEU A 124 14.44 -1.37 3.30
N GLU A 125 15.66 -1.53 2.79
CA GLU A 125 16.20 -0.66 1.74
C GLU A 125 15.31 -0.66 0.48
N PRO A 126 14.89 -1.81 -0.09
CA PRO A 126 13.94 -1.82 -1.20
C PRO A 126 12.61 -1.14 -0.89
N GLN A 127 12.04 -1.34 0.30
CA GLN A 127 10.81 -0.66 0.72
C GLN A 127 10.98 0.85 0.84
N TRP A 128 12.12 1.30 1.37
CA TRP A 128 12.46 2.71 1.50
C TRP A 128 12.69 3.36 0.13
N ILE A 129 13.41 2.70 -0.79
CA ILE A 129 13.59 3.15 -2.18
C ILE A 129 12.22 3.33 -2.84
N ASN A 130 11.33 2.35 -2.68
CA ASN A 130 10.00 2.38 -3.24
C ASN A 130 9.17 3.57 -2.74
N LEU A 131 9.18 3.83 -1.43
CA LEU A 131 8.49 4.99 -0.82
C LEU A 131 9.07 6.29 -1.36
N ARG A 132 10.40 6.42 -1.37
CA ARG A 132 11.09 7.61 -1.89
C ARG A 132 10.76 7.87 -3.34
N GLN A 133 10.85 6.87 -4.21
CA GLN A 133 10.52 7.02 -5.64
C GLN A 133 9.05 7.40 -5.83
N SER A 134 8.15 6.79 -5.07
CA SER A 134 6.70 7.09 -5.15
C SER A 134 6.40 8.53 -4.75
N LEU A 135 7.03 9.02 -3.68
CA LEU A 135 6.85 10.38 -3.20
C LEU A 135 7.54 11.41 -4.09
N VAL A 136 8.72 11.12 -4.65
CA VAL A 136 9.36 11.98 -5.66
C VAL A 136 8.48 12.09 -6.91
N LYS A 137 7.87 10.98 -7.37
CA LYS A 137 6.93 11.01 -8.49
C LYS A 137 5.67 11.84 -8.17
N LYS A 138 5.21 11.81 -6.91
CA LYS A 138 3.98 12.49 -6.48
C LYS A 138 4.17 13.99 -6.20
N TYR A 139 5.22 14.35 -5.46
CA TYR A 139 5.44 15.69 -4.91
C TYR A 139 6.64 16.40 -5.55
N GLY A 140 7.35 15.73 -6.44
CA GLY A 140 8.50 16.28 -7.15
C GLY A 140 9.84 16.06 -6.42
N PRO A 141 10.96 16.35 -7.11
CA PRO A 141 12.31 16.09 -6.62
C PRO A 141 12.80 17.10 -5.57
N LYS A 142 12.21 18.31 -5.54
CA LYS A 142 12.59 19.38 -4.61
C LYS A 142 12.17 19.03 -3.18
N ARG A 143 13.14 18.67 -2.35
CA ARG A 143 12.95 18.23 -0.96
C ARG A 143 14.27 18.28 -0.19
N SER A 144 14.20 18.28 1.15
CA SER A 144 15.36 17.93 1.96
C SER A 144 15.59 16.42 1.85
N HIS A 145 16.81 15.97 1.59
CA HIS A 145 17.12 14.54 1.51
C HIS A 145 18.54 14.21 1.96
N ARG A 146 18.72 12.99 2.46
CA ARG A 146 20.01 12.36 2.78
C ARG A 146 19.98 10.87 2.36
N PRO A 147 21.12 10.21 2.13
CA PRO A 147 21.11 8.76 1.83
C PRO A 147 20.49 7.94 2.97
N LEU A 148 20.13 6.70 2.67
CA LEU A 148 19.77 5.72 3.69
C LEU A 148 20.97 5.58 4.66
N PRO A 149 20.77 5.70 5.97
CA PRO A 149 21.87 5.53 6.92
C PRO A 149 22.34 4.08 6.96
N ALA A 150 23.56 3.83 7.41
CA ALA A 150 23.94 2.48 7.82
C ALA A 150 23.20 2.10 9.11
N ILE A 151 22.92 0.81 9.31
CA ILE A 151 22.13 0.33 10.47
C ILE A 151 22.73 0.75 11.81
N ASP A 152 24.06 0.75 11.95
CA ASP A 152 24.80 1.15 13.15
C ASP A 152 24.70 2.66 13.46
N LYS A 153 24.19 3.44 12.51
CA LYS A 153 23.92 4.88 12.68
C LYS A 153 22.47 5.17 13.06
N VAL A 154 21.55 4.22 12.92
CA VAL A 154 20.15 4.41 13.29
C VAL A 154 20.03 4.35 14.81
N PRO A 155 19.56 5.42 15.49
CA PRO A 155 19.44 5.44 16.94
C PRO A 155 18.39 4.42 17.39
N MET A 156 18.77 3.58 18.36
CA MET A 156 17.88 2.58 18.94
C MET A 156 16.84 3.25 19.83
N ASN A 157 15.57 2.82 19.70
CA ASN A 157 14.43 3.28 20.50
C ASN A 157 14.14 4.79 20.39
N ASP A 158 14.59 5.45 19.32
CA ASP A 158 14.20 6.82 19.00
C ASP A 158 12.87 6.81 18.21
N PRO A 159 11.76 7.35 18.76
CA PRO A 159 10.48 7.40 18.06
C PRO A 159 10.51 8.26 16.79
N GLY A 160 11.44 9.21 16.65
CA GLY A 160 11.62 9.99 15.43
C GLY A 160 12.47 9.28 14.38
N GLY A 161 13.38 8.41 14.82
CA GLY A 161 14.37 7.76 13.96
C GLY A 161 15.23 8.74 13.17
N ILE A 162 15.81 8.29 12.06
CA ILE A 162 16.51 9.18 11.12
C ILE A 162 15.57 9.58 10.00
N ILE A 163 15.26 10.88 9.94
CA ILE A 163 14.56 11.49 8.82
C ILE A 163 15.46 11.48 7.58
N THR A 164 15.07 10.76 6.53
CA THR A 164 15.83 10.68 5.28
C THR A 164 15.34 11.66 4.23
N ASP A 165 14.05 12.01 4.23
CA ASP A 165 13.45 12.92 3.27
C ASP A 165 12.37 13.77 3.91
N THR A 166 12.22 15.01 3.42
CA THR A 166 11.14 15.91 3.86
C THR A 166 10.65 16.77 2.71
N TRP A 167 9.34 16.70 2.46
CA TRP A 167 8.60 17.66 1.64
C TRP A 167 7.79 18.55 2.58
N ASP A 168 8.23 19.80 2.70
CA ASP A 168 7.45 20.84 3.36
C ASP A 168 6.57 21.52 2.30
N LEU A 169 5.35 20.99 2.14
CA LEU A 169 4.37 21.46 1.17
C LEU A 169 3.50 22.55 1.79
N GLU A 170 2.74 23.28 0.97
CA GLU A 170 1.88 24.36 1.46
C GLU A 170 0.82 23.89 2.47
N ASP A 171 0.30 22.67 2.31
CA ASP A 171 -0.84 22.13 3.04
C ASP A 171 -0.46 21.01 4.02
N ARG A 172 0.75 20.45 3.92
CA ARG A 172 1.19 19.30 4.72
C ARG A 172 2.70 19.18 4.80
N LEU A 173 3.15 18.47 5.82
CA LEU A 173 4.49 17.94 5.94
C LEU A 173 4.48 16.45 5.56
N VAL A 174 5.40 16.03 4.70
CA VAL A 174 5.64 14.62 4.38
C VAL A 174 7.07 14.26 4.73
N VAL A 175 7.25 13.22 5.53
CA VAL A 175 8.56 12.79 6.05
C VAL A 175 8.76 11.31 5.77
N ILE A 176 9.94 10.95 5.25
CA ILE A 176 10.42 9.56 5.27
C ILE A 176 11.40 9.43 6.42
N ALA A 177 11.24 8.40 7.24
CA ALA A 177 12.17 8.08 8.31
C ALA A 177 12.50 6.59 8.37
N VAL A 178 13.63 6.27 8.99
CA VAL A 178 14.06 4.91 9.33
C VAL A 178 14.24 4.82 10.82
N GLN A 179 13.71 3.76 11.43
CA GLN A 179 13.75 3.53 12.86
C GLN A 179 14.40 2.20 13.19
N ALA A 180 15.07 2.17 14.34
CA ALA A 180 15.50 0.97 15.03
C ALA A 180 14.84 0.97 16.41
N PHE A 181 14.28 -0.16 16.84
CA PHE A 181 13.60 -0.27 18.13
C PHE A 181 13.65 -1.70 18.64
N GLU A 182 13.57 -1.86 19.95
CA GLU A 182 13.56 -3.17 20.59
C GLU A 182 12.13 -3.58 20.93
N LEU A 183 11.81 -4.85 20.68
CA LEU A 183 10.61 -5.48 21.19
C LEU A 183 11.00 -6.68 22.04
N LYS A 184 10.30 -6.83 23.17
CA LYS A 184 10.43 -8.03 23.98
C LYS A 184 9.72 -9.18 23.27
N ASP A 185 10.47 -10.21 22.92
CA ASP A 185 9.93 -11.45 22.37
C ASP A 185 9.12 -12.19 23.43
N CYS A 186 7.89 -12.55 23.08
CA CYS A 186 6.99 -13.25 24.00
C CYS A 186 7.42 -14.70 24.25
N CYS A 187 8.14 -15.30 23.31
CA CYS A 187 8.58 -16.69 23.40
C CYS A 187 9.85 -16.85 24.23
N THR A 188 10.85 -16.00 23.98
CA THR A 188 12.18 -16.13 24.61
C THR A 188 12.43 -15.14 25.74
N ASN A 189 11.55 -14.15 25.94
CA ASN A 189 11.74 -13.02 26.87
C ASN A 189 12.99 -12.16 26.59
N HIS A 190 13.66 -12.36 25.45
CA HIS A 190 14.77 -11.51 25.02
C HIS A 190 14.28 -10.25 24.31
N LEU A 191 15.08 -9.18 24.40
CA LEU A 191 14.90 -8.02 23.54
C LEU A 191 15.45 -8.36 22.17
N ILE A 192 14.62 -8.13 21.15
CA ILE A 192 15.00 -8.30 19.75
C ILE A 192 14.99 -6.92 19.11
N GLU A 193 16.08 -6.59 18.43
CA GLU A 193 16.24 -5.35 17.68
C GLU A 193 15.54 -5.46 16.32
N TYR A 194 14.59 -4.57 16.08
CA TYR A 194 13.86 -4.45 14.83
C TYR A 194 14.25 -3.17 14.11
N THR A 195 14.16 -3.20 12.79
CA THR A 195 14.24 -2.00 11.96
C THR A 195 13.01 -1.88 11.06
N THR A 196 12.68 -0.65 10.68
CA THR A 196 11.62 -0.35 9.70
C THR A 196 11.82 1.01 9.05
N CYS A 197 11.16 1.24 7.91
CA CYS A 197 11.02 2.55 7.28
C CYS A 197 9.56 3.02 7.36
N LEU A 198 9.32 4.32 7.41
CA LEU A 198 7.96 4.87 7.45
C LEU A 198 7.83 6.14 6.61
N VAL A 199 6.59 6.43 6.21
CA VAL A 199 6.16 7.74 5.71
C VAL A 199 5.17 8.35 6.66
N LEU A 200 5.47 9.52 7.20
CA LEU A 200 4.53 10.35 7.95
C LEU A 200 3.92 11.40 7.00
N VAL A 201 2.59 11.52 7.01
CA VAL A 201 1.87 12.60 6.34
C VAL A 201 1.08 13.39 7.37
N GLN A 202 1.52 14.61 7.66
CA GLN A 202 0.95 15.51 8.65
C GLN A 202 0.37 16.76 7.99
N PRO A 203 -0.96 16.89 7.90
CA PRO A 203 -1.63 18.11 7.40
C PRO A 203 -1.42 19.33 8.31
N LYS A 204 -1.15 20.49 7.72
CA LYS A 204 -1.02 21.79 8.41
C LYS A 204 -2.35 22.31 8.94
#